data_AF-X1P706-F1
#
_entry.id   AF-X1P706-F1
#
_cell.length_a   1.000
_cell.length_b   1.000
_cell.length_c   1.000
_cell.angle_alpha   90.00
_cell.angle_beta   90.00
_cell.angle_gamma   90.00
#
_symmetry.space_group_name_H-M   'P 1'
#
loop_
_entity.id
_entity.type
_entity.pdbx_description
1 polymer ?
#
loop_
_entity_poly.entity_id
_entity_poly.type
_entity_poly.pdbx_seq_one_letter_code
_entity_poly.pdbx_strand_id
1 'polypeptide(L)'
;MLSSFRVWLLALILVVPIVGFAQPTNPDSLRNVADSLHLLSDSLIDSRQYSQAIEVLRREGSLRQRISDPLGKSKAINGIGRAFNGLGEFDSALVYADQVLAMAYTSQAKAEIAQAHHTKGYAFDRMVRYNEAISEYQSAVDIRLAIADSIGAAKSLNNLG
;
A
#
# COMPACT_ATOMS: atom_id res chain seq x y z
N MET A 1 20.92 -62.17 40.99
CA MET A 1 20.62 -62.53 39.58
C MET A 1 19.58 -61.54 39.06
N LEU A 2 19.99 -60.74 38.07
CA LEU A 2 19.25 -60.10 36.96
C LEU A 2 17.71 -59.97 37.12
N SER A 3 17.07 -58.80 36.95
CA SER A 3 17.13 -57.99 35.71
C SER A 3 16.64 -56.53 35.88
N SER A 4 17.44 -55.63 35.29
CA SER A 4 17.07 -54.52 34.38
C SER A 4 16.08 -53.44 34.86
N PHE A 5 16.55 -52.28 35.31
CA PHE A 5 16.85 -51.09 34.48
C PHE A 5 15.74 -50.72 33.48
N ARG A 6 14.94 -49.69 33.81
CA ARG A 6 14.32 -48.76 32.85
C ARG A 6 13.77 -47.52 33.54
N VAL A 7 14.66 -46.53 33.63
CA VAL A 7 14.35 -45.09 33.60
C VAL A 7 13.44 -44.80 32.40
N TRP A 8 12.42 -43.95 32.53
CA TRP A 8 12.08 -42.84 31.60
C TRP A 8 10.89 -42.04 32.16
N LEU A 9 11.24 -40.88 32.75
CA LEU A 9 10.62 -39.57 32.54
C LEU A 9 9.08 -39.49 32.48
N LEU A 10 8.47 -39.11 33.60
CA LEU A 10 7.13 -38.49 33.58
C LEU A 10 7.25 -37.17 32.81
N ALA A 11 6.74 -37.16 31.57
CA ALA A 11 6.68 -35.99 30.72
C ALA A 11 5.74 -34.94 31.34
N LEU A 12 6.32 -34.00 32.07
CA LEU A 12 5.73 -32.70 32.37
C LEU A 12 5.60 -31.94 31.04
N ILE A 13 4.46 -32.10 30.34
CA ILE A 13 4.12 -31.22 29.23
C ILE A 13 3.73 -29.88 29.85
N LEU A 14 4.75 -29.05 30.09
CA LEU A 14 4.62 -27.63 30.26
C LEU A 14 4.02 -27.08 28.97
N VAL A 15 2.69 -26.95 28.93
CA VAL A 15 2.03 -26.02 28.03
C VAL A 15 2.38 -24.63 28.57
N VAL A 16 3.59 -24.18 28.25
CA VAL A 16 3.88 -22.75 28.24
C VAL A 16 3.02 -22.22 27.09
N PRO A 17 1.98 -21.40 27.34
CA PRO A 17 1.51 -20.57 26.25
C PRO A 17 2.71 -19.71 25.91
N ILE A 18 3.31 -19.94 24.74
CA ILE A 18 4.08 -18.93 24.05
C ILE A 18 3.17 -17.71 24.13
N VAL A 19 3.55 -16.73 24.94
CA VAL A 19 2.87 -15.44 25.00
C VAL A 19 3.03 -14.91 23.59
N GLY A 20 2.03 -15.21 22.76
CA GLY A 20 1.88 -14.61 21.47
C GLY A 20 1.90 -13.13 21.75
N PHE A 21 2.77 -12.41 21.04
CA PHE A 21 2.57 -10.98 20.88
C PHE A 21 1.11 -10.82 20.50
N ALA A 22 0.28 -10.40 21.45
CA ALA A 22 -1.14 -10.21 21.22
C ALA A 22 -1.20 -9.19 20.11
N GLN A 23 -1.49 -9.65 18.89
CA GLN A 23 -1.75 -8.78 17.76
C GLN A 23 -2.76 -7.77 18.27
N PRO A 24 -2.46 -6.45 18.19
CA PRO A 24 -3.34 -5.46 18.76
C PRO A 24 -4.77 -5.72 18.27
N THR A 25 -5.69 -6.08 19.17
CA THR A 25 -7.08 -6.38 18.80
C THR A 25 -7.98 -5.16 18.92
N ASN A 26 -7.49 -4.10 19.58
CA ASN A 26 -8.17 -2.83 19.66
C ASN A 26 -8.04 -2.07 18.32
N PRO A 27 -9.15 -1.60 17.71
CA PRO A 27 -9.12 -0.79 16.50
C PRO A 27 -8.14 0.40 16.53
N ASP A 28 -7.95 1.05 17.68
CA ASP A 28 -7.05 2.20 17.79
C ASP A 28 -5.58 1.81 17.70
N SER A 29 -5.19 0.69 18.31
CA SER A 29 -3.83 0.18 18.17
C SER A 29 -3.57 -0.37 16.78
N LEU A 30 -4.58 -0.96 16.13
CA LEU A 30 -4.50 -1.34 14.72
C LEU A 30 -4.35 -0.12 13.79
N ARG A 31 -5.03 0.99 14.07
CA ARG A 31 -4.89 2.24 13.32
C ARG A 31 -3.46 2.78 13.43
N ASN A 32 -2.89 2.83 14.63
CA ASN A 32 -1.51 3.28 14.84
C ASN A 32 -0.49 2.40 14.10
N VAL A 33 -0.70 1.08 14.08
CA VAL A 33 0.15 0.17 13.31
C VAL A 33 0.00 0.44 11.81
N ALA A 34 -1.21 0.66 11.30
CA ALA A 34 -1.43 0.99 9.89
C ALA A 34 -0.73 2.31 9.51
N ASP A 35 -0.84 3.34 10.34
CA ASP A 35 -0.16 4.62 10.12
C ASP A 35 1.37 4.47 10.14
N SER A 36 1.90 3.61 11.01
CA SER A 36 3.34 3.31 11.06
C SER A 36 3.82 2.56 9.81
N LEU A 37 3.03 1.60 9.33
CA LEU A 37 3.31 0.88 8.08
C LEU A 37 3.27 1.84 6.88
N HIS A 38 2.37 2.80 6.88
CA HIS A 38 2.28 3.83 5.84
C HIS A 38 3.59 4.62 5.73
N LEU A 39 4.05 5.18 6.85
CA LEU A 39 5.32 5.93 6.90
C LEU A 39 6.53 5.08 6.48
N LEU A 40 6.57 3.82 6.92
CA LEU A 40 7.62 2.89 6.51
C LEU A 40 7.58 2.64 5.00
N SER A 41 6.39 2.44 4.43
CA SER A 41 6.25 2.19 3.00
C SER A 41 6.67 3.38 2.14
N ASP A 42 6.34 4.61 2.56
CA ASP A 42 6.79 5.83 1.87
C ASP A 42 8.32 5.94 1.91
N SER A 43 8.94 5.69 3.06
CA SER A 43 10.40 5.67 3.19
C SER A 43 11.06 4.60 2.29
N LEU A 44 10.45 3.42 2.18
CA LEU A 44 10.91 2.36 1.28
C LEU A 44 10.79 2.76 -0.19
N ILE A 45 9.68 3.41 -0.58
CA ILE A 45 9.50 3.94 -1.95
C ILE A 45 10.56 5.00 -2.26
N ASP A 46 10.80 5.94 -1.34
CA ASP A 46 11.80 7.00 -1.51
C ASP A 46 13.22 6.42 -1.63
N SER A 47 13.49 5.33 -0.91
CA SER A 47 14.73 4.56 -0.99
C SER A 47 14.78 3.58 -2.19
N ARG A 48 13.78 3.61 -3.07
CA ARG A 48 13.62 2.72 -4.24
C ARG A 48 13.56 1.22 -3.92
N GLN A 49 13.22 0.86 -2.68
CA GLN A 49 13.03 -0.52 -2.22
C GLN A 49 11.60 -0.99 -2.49
N TYR A 50 11.21 -0.98 -3.77
CA TYR A 50 9.80 -1.12 -4.17
C TYR A 50 9.17 -2.47 -3.82
N SER A 51 9.90 -3.59 -3.95
CA SER A 51 9.36 -4.90 -3.60
C SER A 51 9.02 -5.00 -2.11
N GLN A 52 9.88 -4.46 -1.23
CA GLN A 52 9.62 -4.39 0.20
C GLN A 52 8.46 -3.45 0.52
N ALA A 53 8.38 -2.30 -0.16
CA ALA A 53 7.26 -1.37 -0.01
C ALA A 53 5.92 -2.05 -0.32
N ILE A 54 5.84 -2.84 -1.40
CA ILE A 54 4.62 -3.58 -1.78
C ILE A 54 4.19 -4.55 -0.66
N GLU A 55 5.12 -5.27 -0.04
CA GLU A 55 4.80 -6.16 1.07
C GLU A 55 4.22 -5.39 2.27
N VAL A 56 4.85 -4.27 2.62
CA VAL A 56 4.39 -3.40 3.72
C VAL A 56 3.02 -2.82 3.43
N LEU A 57 2.79 -2.32 2.22
CA LEU A 57 1.51 -1.73 1.78
C LEU A 57 0.38 -2.76 1.74
N ARG A 58 0.66 -4.02 1.34
CA ARG A 58 -0.34 -5.10 1.41
C ARG A 58 -0.77 -5.39 2.84
N ARG A 59 0.17 -5.37 3.79
CA ARG A 59 -0.13 -5.50 5.22
C ARG A 59 -0.94 -4.30 5.72
N GLU A 60 -0.56 -3.09 5.34
CA GLU A 60 -1.31 -1.87 5.66
C GLU A 60 -2.76 -1.98 5.15
N GLY A 61 -2.97 -2.26 3.86
CA GLY A 61 -4.30 -2.35 3.26
C GLY A 61 -5.20 -3.41 3.90
N SER A 62 -4.63 -4.56 4.28
CA SER A 62 -5.35 -5.59 5.04
C SER A 62 -5.79 -5.08 6.42
N LEU A 63 -4.94 -4.30 7.08
CA LEU A 63 -5.24 -3.72 8.38
C LEU A 63 -6.32 -2.64 8.30
N ARG A 64 -6.19 -1.74 7.32
CA ARG A 64 -7.18 -0.70 7.01
C ARG A 64 -8.54 -1.29 6.71
N GLN A 65 -8.59 -2.41 5.98
CA GLN A 65 -9.84 -3.16 5.75
C GLN A 65 -10.46 -3.66 7.06
N ARG A 66 -9.66 -4.24 7.97
CA ARG A 66 -10.14 -4.80 9.24
C ARG A 66 -10.74 -3.73 10.17
N ILE A 67 -10.23 -2.50 10.10
CA ILE A 67 -10.72 -1.37 10.90
C ILE A 67 -11.73 -0.48 10.15
N SER A 68 -12.25 -0.95 9.01
CA SER A 68 -13.22 -0.22 8.19
C SER A 68 -12.76 1.19 7.79
N ASP A 69 -11.49 1.33 7.40
CA ASP A 69 -10.87 2.55 6.89
C ASP A 69 -10.69 2.47 5.36
N PRO A 70 -11.73 2.79 4.56
CA PRO A 70 -11.66 2.72 3.11
C PRO A 70 -10.66 3.73 2.51
N LEU A 71 -10.48 4.89 3.14
CA LEU A 71 -9.54 5.91 2.67
C LEU A 71 -8.10 5.44 2.83
N GLY A 72 -7.73 4.96 4.02
CA GLY A 72 -6.41 4.39 4.25
C GLY A 72 -6.14 3.15 3.41
N LYS A 73 -7.16 2.32 3.14
CA LYS A 73 -7.03 1.22 2.19
C LYS A 73 -6.73 1.72 0.77
N SER A 74 -7.41 2.76 0.31
CA SER A 74 -7.17 3.39 -1.00
C SER A 74 -5.73 3.93 -1.10
N LYS A 75 -5.22 4.57 -0.04
CA LYS A 75 -3.84 5.05 0.03
C LYS A 75 -2.83 3.93 -0.14
N ALA A 76 -3.04 2.82 0.57
CA ALA A 76 -2.17 1.66 0.46
C ALA A 76 -2.14 1.08 -0.97
N ILE A 77 -3.31 0.99 -1.63
CA ILE A 77 -3.42 0.51 -3.02
C ILE A 77 -2.70 1.48 -3.99
N ASN A 78 -2.85 2.79 -3.81
CA ASN A 78 -2.11 3.80 -4.59
C ASN A 78 -0.59 3.66 -4.41
N GLY A 79 -0.13 3.45 -3.17
CA GLY A 79 1.27 3.16 -2.88
C GLY A 79 1.78 1.94 -3.65
N ILE A 80 0.97 0.88 -3.76
CA ILE A 80 1.32 -0.33 -4.51
C ILE A 80 1.47 -0.01 -6.00
N GLY A 81 0.53 0.74 -6.58
CA GLY A 81 0.62 1.19 -7.97
C GLY A 81 1.90 2.01 -8.25
N ARG A 82 2.24 2.96 -7.35
CA ARG A 82 3.49 3.72 -7.42
C ARG A 82 4.72 2.83 -7.37
N ALA A 83 4.74 1.84 -6.47
CA ALA A 83 5.86 0.92 -6.34
C ALA A 83 6.05 0.04 -7.59
N PHE A 84 4.97 -0.43 -8.22
CA PHE A 84 5.04 -1.16 -9.49
C PHE A 84 5.58 -0.29 -10.64
N ASN A 85 5.18 0.97 -10.72
CA ASN A 85 5.81 1.93 -11.63
C ASN A 85 7.32 2.08 -11.38
N GLY A 86 7.74 2.07 -10.12
CA GLY A 86 9.14 2.07 -9.72
C GLY A 86 9.91 0.82 -10.15
N LEU A 87 9.25 -0.34 -10.15
CA LEU A 87 9.79 -1.62 -10.63
C LEU A 87 9.82 -1.72 -12.17
N GLY A 88 9.10 -0.85 -12.88
CA GLY A 88 8.91 -0.95 -14.32
C GLY A 88 7.83 -1.93 -14.75
N GLU A 89 7.02 -2.44 -13.80
CA GLU A 89 5.88 -3.32 -14.07
C GLU A 89 4.63 -2.47 -14.33
N PHE A 90 4.59 -1.83 -15.50
CA PHE A 90 3.58 -0.82 -15.82
C PHE A 90 2.15 -1.39 -15.91
N ASP A 91 1.98 -2.61 -16.43
CA ASP A 91 0.66 -3.27 -16.48
C ASP A 91 0.10 -3.49 -15.06
N SER A 92 0.95 -3.92 -14.12
CA SER A 92 0.58 -4.06 -12.71
C SER A 92 0.17 -2.69 -12.13
N ALA A 93 0.94 -1.63 -12.41
CA ALA A 93 0.62 -0.30 -11.93
C ALA A 93 -0.76 0.20 -12.42
N LEU A 94 -1.12 -0.09 -13.67
CA LEU A 94 -2.44 0.23 -14.23
C LEU A 94 -3.56 -0.48 -13.47
N VAL A 95 -3.41 -1.78 -13.21
CA VAL A 95 -4.42 -2.58 -12.48
C VAL A 95 -4.71 -1.98 -11.10
N TYR A 96 -3.67 -1.61 -10.34
CA TYR A 96 -3.86 -1.03 -9.01
C TYR A 96 -4.41 0.40 -9.06
N ALA A 97 -4.05 1.18 -10.09
CA ALA A 97 -4.65 2.50 -10.28
C ALA A 97 -6.15 2.42 -10.59
N ASP A 98 -6.57 1.52 -11.48
CA ASP A 98 -7.98 1.31 -11.80
C ASP A 98 -8.77 0.79 -10.58
N GLN A 99 -8.13 -0.01 -9.72
CA GLN A 99 -8.73 -0.43 -8.45
C GLN A 99 -9.02 0.76 -7.53
N VAL A 100 -8.13 1.74 -7.43
CA VAL A 100 -8.36 2.98 -6.66
C VAL A 100 -9.54 3.76 -7.25
N LEU A 101 -9.58 3.91 -8.58
CA LEU A 101 -10.65 4.64 -9.26
C LEU A 101 -12.04 4.00 -9.01
N ALA A 102 -12.11 2.67 -8.96
CA ALA A 102 -13.35 1.94 -8.65
C ALA A 102 -13.80 2.07 -7.18
N MET A 103 -12.89 2.43 -6.27
CA MET A 103 -13.13 2.54 -4.84
C MET A 103 -13.49 3.96 -4.37
N ALA A 104 -13.43 4.96 -5.24
CA ALA A 104 -13.52 6.35 -4.82
C ALA A 104 -14.97 6.87 -4.72
N TYR A 105 -15.37 7.34 -3.52
CA TYR A 105 -16.73 7.81 -3.23
C TYR A 105 -16.81 9.14 -2.45
N THR A 106 -15.69 9.81 -2.12
CA THR A 106 -15.68 10.99 -1.22
C THR A 106 -14.72 12.11 -1.66
N SER A 107 -14.81 13.29 -1.04
CA SER A 107 -13.91 14.41 -1.29
C SER A 107 -12.44 14.11 -0.96
N GLN A 108 -12.17 13.40 0.14
CA GLN A 108 -10.81 12.94 0.48
C GLN A 108 -10.29 11.86 -0.46
N ALA A 109 -11.19 11.10 -1.12
CA ALA A 109 -10.79 10.20 -2.18
C ALA A 109 -10.32 10.95 -3.44
N LYS A 110 -10.62 12.25 -3.64
CA LYS A 110 -10.15 13.00 -4.83
C LYS A 110 -8.63 13.08 -4.92
N ALA A 111 -7.93 13.22 -3.81
CA ALA A 111 -6.47 13.17 -3.81
C ALA A 111 -5.96 11.81 -4.29
N GLU A 112 -6.62 10.73 -3.84
CA GLU A 112 -6.29 9.36 -4.24
C GLU A 112 -6.64 9.10 -5.72
N ILE A 113 -7.77 9.60 -6.21
CA ILE A 113 -8.16 9.55 -7.63
C ILE A 113 -7.12 10.24 -8.49
N ALA A 114 -6.68 11.45 -8.11
CA ALA A 114 -5.66 12.16 -8.85
C ALA A 114 -4.31 11.41 -8.87
N GLN A 115 -3.93 10.79 -7.74
CA GLN A 115 -2.74 9.97 -7.68
C GLN A 115 -2.85 8.70 -8.53
N ALA A 116 -4.03 8.10 -8.64
CA ALA A 116 -4.26 6.96 -9.53
C ALA A 116 -4.10 7.36 -11.00
N HIS A 117 -4.73 8.47 -11.43
CA HIS A 117 -4.54 9.02 -12.77
C HIS A 117 -3.07 9.36 -13.06
N HIS A 118 -2.35 9.97 -12.10
CA HIS A 118 -0.91 10.22 -12.25
C HIS A 118 -0.11 8.91 -12.41
N THR A 119 -0.45 7.87 -11.65
CA THR A 119 0.16 6.54 -11.76
C THR A 119 -0.07 5.93 -13.15
N LYS A 120 -1.28 6.06 -13.71
CA LYS A 120 -1.59 5.63 -15.08
C LYS A 120 -0.84 6.44 -16.13
N GLY A 121 -0.79 7.76 -15.96
CA GLY A 121 -0.05 8.66 -16.84
C GLY A 121 1.42 8.25 -16.95
N TYR A 122 2.06 7.97 -15.82
CA TYR A 122 3.44 7.48 -15.79
C TYR A 122 3.59 6.11 -16.44
N ALA A 123 2.70 5.17 -16.15
CA ALA A 123 2.73 3.85 -16.77
C ALA A 123 2.62 3.95 -18.31
N PHE A 124 1.66 4.72 -18.82
CA PHE A 124 1.49 4.93 -20.27
C PHE A 124 2.67 5.64 -20.91
N ASP A 125 3.21 6.68 -20.29
CA ASP A 125 4.38 7.39 -20.81
C ASP A 125 5.57 6.42 -20.99
N ARG A 126 5.84 5.61 -19.97
CA ARG A 126 6.92 4.61 -20.00
C ARG A 126 6.67 3.48 -21.01
N MET A 127 5.42 3.24 -21.39
CA MET A 127 5.03 2.32 -22.46
C MET A 127 4.94 2.97 -23.84
N VAL A 128 5.40 4.24 -24.01
CA VAL A 128 5.37 4.97 -25.30
C VAL A 128 3.93 5.24 -25.77
N ARG A 129 2.99 5.26 -24.84
CA ARG A 129 1.54 5.44 -25.03
C ARG A 129 1.14 6.89 -24.73
N TYR A 130 1.75 7.82 -25.46
CA TYR A 130 1.76 9.24 -25.12
C TYR A 130 0.39 9.91 -25.05
N ASN A 131 -0.53 9.57 -25.96
CA ASN A 131 -1.87 10.16 -25.95
C ASN A 131 -2.65 9.79 -24.69
N GLU A 132 -2.54 8.53 -24.25
CA GLU A 132 -3.18 8.08 -23.00
C GLU A 132 -2.46 8.69 -21.80
N ALA A 133 -1.13 8.79 -21.83
CA ALA A 133 -0.35 9.44 -20.77
C ALA A 133 -0.78 10.90 -20.54
N ILE A 134 -0.91 11.67 -21.62
CA ILE A 134 -1.37 13.07 -21.61
C ILE A 134 -2.77 13.16 -20.99
N SER A 135 -3.70 12.31 -21.44
CA SER A 135 -5.08 12.31 -20.92
C SER A 135 -5.15 12.01 -19.42
N GLU A 136 -4.37 11.04 -18.96
CA GLU A 136 -4.33 10.64 -17.56
C GLU A 136 -3.63 11.70 -16.68
N TYR A 137 -2.52 12.28 -17.14
CA TYR A 137 -1.88 13.38 -16.42
C TYR A 137 -2.76 14.62 -16.33
N GLN A 138 -3.46 14.99 -17.41
CA GLN A 138 -4.39 16.11 -17.39
C GLN A 138 -5.52 15.89 -16.38
N SER A 139 -6.10 14.68 -16.36
CA SER A 139 -7.12 14.31 -15.36
C SER A 139 -6.59 14.45 -13.93
N ALA A 140 -5.34 14.05 -13.68
CA ALA A 140 -4.71 14.24 -12.37
C ALA A 140 -4.51 15.73 -12.02
N VAL A 141 -4.11 16.57 -12.97
CA VAL A 141 -3.93 18.02 -12.76
C VAL A 141 -5.26 18.67 -12.42
N ASP A 142 -6.31 18.43 -13.21
CA ASP A 142 -7.62 19.06 -13.04
C ASP A 142 -8.21 18.76 -11.65
N ILE A 143 -8.09 17.51 -11.20
CA ILE A 143 -8.55 17.10 -9.89
C ILE A 143 -7.72 17.74 -8.77
N ARG A 144 -6.40 17.80 -8.91
CA ARG A 144 -5.51 18.42 -7.91
C ARG A 144 -5.76 19.91 -7.78
N LEU A 145 -5.98 20.62 -8.88
CA LEU A 145 -6.38 22.02 -8.86
C LEU A 145 -7.74 22.22 -8.17
N ALA A 146 -8.71 21.34 -8.45
CA ALA A 146 -10.03 21.39 -7.81
C ALA A 146 -10.01 21.16 -6.29
N ILE A 147 -8.95 20.55 -5.74
CA ILE A 147 -8.74 20.36 -4.29
C ILE A 147 -7.61 21.24 -3.72
N ALA A 148 -7.13 22.23 -4.48
CA ALA A 148 -6.04 23.12 -4.10
C ALA A 148 -4.70 22.42 -3.74
N ASP A 149 -4.43 21.25 -4.32
CA ASP A 149 -3.13 20.56 -4.23
C ASP A 149 -2.16 21.07 -5.31
N SER A 150 -1.56 22.23 -5.06
CA SER A 150 -0.63 22.87 -6.00
C SER A 150 0.67 22.08 -6.21
N ILE A 151 1.17 21.43 -5.16
CA ILE A 151 2.40 20.63 -5.20
C ILE A 151 2.18 19.39 -6.07
N GLY A 152 1.08 18.67 -5.87
CA GLY A 152 0.73 17.54 -6.72
C GLY A 152 0.46 17.97 -8.16
N ALA A 153 -0.23 19.11 -8.38
CA ALA A 153 -0.49 19.60 -9.72
C ALA A 153 0.82 19.85 -10.48
N ALA A 154 1.80 20.50 -9.83
CA ALA A 154 3.13 20.70 -10.38
C ALA A 154 3.84 19.37 -10.72
N LYS A 155 3.74 18.35 -9.86
CA LYS A 155 4.31 17.02 -10.14
C LYS A 155 3.70 16.36 -11.39
N SER A 156 2.39 16.47 -11.58
CA SER A 156 1.75 15.95 -12.81
C SER A 156 2.12 16.75 -14.05
N LEU A 157 2.15 18.09 -13.94
CA LEU A 157 2.55 18.95 -15.06
C LEU A 157 4.00 18.70 -15.50
N ASN A 158 4.91 18.46 -14.55
CA ASN A 158 6.31 18.14 -14.86
C ASN A 158 6.47 16.85 -15.67
N ASN A 159 5.53 15.92 -15.57
CA ASN A 159 5.55 14.68 -16.37
C ASN A 159 4.71 14.81 -17.65
N LEU A 160 4.01 15.91 -17.84
CA LEU A 160 3.23 16.21 -19.04
C LEU A 160 4.07 16.95 -20.11
N GLY A 161 5.02 17.80 -19.68
CA GLY A 161 5.90 18.59 -20.55
C GLY A 161 7.32 18.07 -20.60
#